data_AF-A0A925V294-F1
#
_entry.id   AF-A0A925V294-F1
#
_cell.length_a   1.000
_cell.length_b   1.000
_cell.length_c   1.000
_cell.angle_alpha   90.00
_cell.angle_beta   90.00
_cell.angle_gamma   90.00
#
_symmetry.space_group_name_H-M   'P 1'
#
loop_
_entity.id
_entity.type
_entity.pdbx_description
1 polymer ?
#
loop_
_entity_poly.entity_id
_entity_poly.type
_entity_poly.pdbx_seq_one_letter_code
_entity_poly.pdbx_strand_id
1 'polypeptide(L)'
;MRLTSLALLLPFTLLLPACNGGGGETGTTDPGTTGTPGTGSTTAPTTGASTTTGDPTTTEVSVTATGSSSTTGEPDTTTSGTTGPATTTSGSTGPVDSSTGDPDTTTTDASSSGETGISPQGGCVTDKDCALHNDCCDCFGEAADDPGAICKKGCDTLTCDLLGIDTAVCRFGVCVTEKIDCDASEVLCDALPPDCPKGQVAGVSNGCWSGHCVPALSCDVVPECAACPAGTMCVDKQAQLPARPTCEPIPAECAGEIDCECAGQLVCVDAFN
;
A
#
# COMPACT_ATOMS: atom_id res chain seq x y z
N MET A 1 50.15 -19.63 -11.07
CA MET A 1 49.99 -18.84 -12.31
C MET A 1 49.23 -17.57 -11.93
N ARG A 2 49.86 -16.41 -12.09
CA ARG A 2 49.24 -15.09 -11.89
C ARG A 2 48.66 -14.64 -13.24
N LEU A 3 47.39 -14.28 -13.26
CA LEU A 3 46.85 -13.30 -14.21
C LEU A 3 46.05 -12.27 -13.42
N THR A 4 46.69 -11.14 -13.18
CA THR A 4 46.06 -9.82 -13.03
C THR A 4 45.40 -9.42 -14.34
N SER A 5 44.13 -9.01 -14.31
CA SER A 5 43.57 -8.12 -15.33
C SER A 5 42.77 -7.02 -14.66
N LEU A 6 43.02 -5.83 -15.18
CA LEU A 6 42.78 -4.50 -14.62
C LEU A 6 41.67 -3.83 -15.46
N ALA A 7 40.92 -2.92 -14.83
CA ALA A 7 40.09 -1.87 -15.42
C ALA A 7 38.74 -2.25 -16.04
N LEU A 8 37.64 -1.67 -15.51
CA LEU A 8 37.20 -0.36 -16.00
C LEU A 8 36.33 0.35 -14.95
N LEU A 9 36.81 1.52 -14.50
CA LEU A 9 36.03 2.56 -13.85
C LEU A 9 35.28 3.33 -14.94
N LEU A 10 33.95 3.44 -14.83
CA LEU A 10 33.16 4.44 -15.54
C LEU A 10 32.31 5.20 -14.52
N PRO A 11 32.58 6.50 -14.28
CA PRO A 11 31.67 7.35 -13.53
C PRO A 11 30.49 7.73 -14.41
N PHE A 12 29.29 7.25 -14.07
CA PHE A 12 28.05 7.72 -14.69
C PHE A 12 27.60 9.00 -13.97
N THR A 13 28.21 10.12 -14.36
CA THR A 13 27.80 11.46 -13.95
C THR A 13 26.58 11.85 -14.79
N LEU A 14 25.38 11.66 -14.26
CA LEU A 14 24.14 12.19 -14.85
C LEU A 14 24.06 13.70 -14.58
N LEU A 15 24.59 14.49 -15.51
CA LEU A 15 24.27 15.91 -15.65
C LEU A 15 22.86 16.03 -16.25
N LEU A 16 21.88 16.47 -15.47
CA LEU A 16 20.65 17.02 -16.02
C LEU A 16 20.91 18.44 -16.58
N PRO A 17 20.55 18.73 -17.84
CA PRO A 17 20.58 20.09 -18.35
C PRO A 17 19.42 20.90 -17.76
N ALA A 18 19.78 21.99 -17.07
CA ALA A 18 18.87 23.09 -16.81
C ALA A 18 18.42 23.70 -18.14
N CYS A 19 17.13 23.62 -18.45
CA CYS A 19 16.49 24.48 -19.45
C CYS A 19 15.68 25.55 -18.73
N ASN A 20 16.32 26.71 -18.60
CA ASN A 20 15.70 28.00 -18.31
C ASN A 20 15.40 28.69 -19.66
N GLY A 21 14.18 29.17 -19.87
CA GLY A 21 13.93 30.37 -20.68
C GLY A 21 13.06 30.25 -21.95
N GLY A 22 12.09 31.17 -22.04
CA GLY A 22 11.47 31.70 -23.27
C GLY A 22 10.05 31.15 -23.53
N GLY A 23 8.95 31.90 -23.47
CA GLY A 23 8.73 33.30 -23.85
C GLY A 23 8.18 33.35 -25.28
N GLY A 24 6.88 33.59 -25.46
CA GLY A 24 6.26 33.78 -26.78
C GLY A 24 4.73 33.82 -26.78
N GLU A 25 4.19 35.03 -26.89
CA GLU A 25 2.79 35.44 -27.10
C GLU A 25 2.23 34.86 -28.43
N THR A 26 0.94 34.66 -28.71
CA THR A 26 -0.20 35.60 -28.83
C THR A 26 -1.39 34.77 -29.35
N GLY A 27 -2.64 35.10 -28.97
CA GLY A 27 -3.81 34.42 -29.53
C GLY A 27 -5.17 34.87 -28.99
N THR A 28 -5.47 36.16 -29.10
CA THR A 28 -6.79 36.82 -28.91
C THR A 28 -7.87 36.22 -29.82
N THR A 29 -9.07 35.88 -29.34
CA THR A 29 -10.43 36.51 -29.54
C THR A 29 -11.47 35.47 -29.04
N ASP A 30 -12.65 35.74 -28.45
CA ASP A 30 -13.52 36.92 -28.27
C ASP A 30 -14.58 36.60 -27.16
N PRO A 31 -15.64 37.40 -26.88
CA PRO A 31 -16.05 37.72 -25.51
C PRO A 31 -17.51 37.32 -25.18
N GLY A 32 -17.89 37.56 -23.92
CA GLY A 32 -19.28 37.52 -23.45
C GLY A 32 -19.39 36.57 -22.26
N THR A 33 -19.83 36.98 -21.08
CA THR A 33 -21.04 37.76 -20.86
C THR A 33 -21.01 38.39 -19.46
N THR A 34 -21.57 39.59 -19.39
CA THR A 34 -21.91 40.43 -18.25
C THR A 34 -22.50 39.72 -17.02
N GLY A 35 -21.97 40.04 -15.83
CA GLY A 35 -22.55 39.69 -14.53
C GLY A 35 -22.03 40.58 -13.39
N THR A 36 -22.71 41.70 -13.20
CA THR A 36 -22.94 42.55 -12.00
C THR A 36 -21.92 42.61 -10.83
N PRO A 37 -21.51 43.82 -10.38
CA PRO A 37 -20.66 44.02 -9.21
C PRO A 37 -21.47 44.01 -7.89
N GLY A 38 -21.09 43.11 -6.98
CA GLY A 38 -21.51 43.12 -5.58
C GLY A 38 -20.51 43.90 -4.72
N THR A 39 -21.00 44.97 -4.11
CA THR A 39 -20.26 45.88 -3.21
C THR A 39 -20.33 45.39 -1.77
N GLY A 40 -19.22 45.53 -1.03
CA GLY A 40 -19.15 45.37 0.43
C GLY A 40 -18.09 44.34 0.84
N SER A 41 -17.25 44.52 1.86
CA SER A 41 -17.13 45.56 2.87
C SER A 41 -15.71 45.42 3.44
N THR A 42 -15.03 46.53 3.63
CA THR A 42 -13.73 46.63 4.29
C THR A 42 -13.85 46.33 5.77
N THR A 43 -13.10 45.36 6.29
CA THR A 43 -12.80 45.26 7.72
C THR A 43 -11.40 44.68 7.90
N ALA A 44 -10.45 45.57 8.21
CA ALA A 44 -9.19 45.20 8.86
C ALA A 44 -9.50 44.74 10.30
N PRO A 45 -8.65 43.90 10.93
CA PRO A 45 -7.69 44.54 11.83
C PRO A 45 -6.34 43.80 12.05
N THR A 46 -5.36 44.64 12.44
CA THR A 46 -4.31 44.44 13.46
C THR A 46 -3.29 43.32 13.34
N THR A 47 -2.10 43.74 12.89
CA THR A 47 -0.77 43.24 13.24
C THR A 47 -0.54 43.29 14.76
N GLY A 48 -0.33 42.13 15.39
CA GLY A 48 0.16 42.01 16.75
C GLY A 48 1.56 41.41 16.74
N ALA A 49 2.59 42.24 16.90
CA ALA A 49 3.95 41.80 17.18
C ALA A 49 4.05 41.40 18.66
N SER A 50 4.50 40.18 18.94
CA SER A 50 4.89 39.77 20.29
C SER A 50 6.33 39.30 20.26
N THR A 51 7.24 40.22 20.59
CA THR A 51 8.63 39.94 20.94
C THR A 51 8.68 39.46 22.38
N THR A 52 9.09 38.21 22.61
CA THR A 52 9.47 37.75 23.94
C THR A 52 10.95 37.37 23.92
N THR A 53 11.76 38.30 24.39
CA THR A 53 13.16 38.10 24.77
C THR A 53 13.19 37.48 26.15
N GLY A 54 13.89 36.35 26.31
CA GLY A 54 14.03 35.67 27.60
C GLY A 54 14.99 34.47 27.55
N ASP A 55 16.28 34.76 27.47
CA ASP A 55 17.40 33.93 27.95
C ASP A 55 18.24 34.94 28.79
N PRO A 56 18.79 34.62 29.97
CA PRO A 56 19.69 33.49 30.22
C PRO A 56 19.32 32.67 31.47
N THR A 57 19.83 31.45 31.62
CA THR A 57 20.78 31.07 32.72
C THR A 57 21.07 29.57 32.67
N THR A 58 22.34 29.27 32.43
CA THR A 58 23.01 27.99 32.63
C THR A 58 22.92 27.54 34.09
N THR A 59 22.53 26.29 34.34
CA THR A 59 22.82 25.60 35.59
C THR A 59 23.10 24.14 35.29
N GLU A 60 24.39 23.82 35.22
CA GLU A 60 24.88 22.45 35.35
C GLU A 60 24.51 21.92 36.73
N VAL A 61 23.71 20.85 36.77
CA VAL A 61 23.60 20.00 37.95
C VAL A 61 23.84 18.57 37.48
N SER A 62 25.06 18.12 37.75
CA SER A 62 25.44 16.72 37.80
C SER A 62 24.77 16.10 39.03
N VAL A 63 23.95 15.06 38.85
CA VAL A 63 23.51 14.22 39.97
C VAL A 63 23.77 12.76 39.65
N THR A 64 24.59 12.20 40.52
CA THR A 64 25.02 10.82 40.63
C THR A 64 23.83 9.88 40.89
N ALA A 65 23.90 8.69 40.29
CA ALA A 65 23.08 7.54 40.59
C ALA A 65 23.09 7.17 42.09
N THR A 66 21.97 6.65 42.61
CA THR A 66 21.82 5.50 43.54
C THR A 66 20.43 5.55 44.16
N GLY A 67 19.66 4.45 44.10
CA GLY A 67 18.53 4.28 45.00
C GLY A 67 17.41 3.38 44.49
N SER A 68 17.58 2.06 44.62
CA SER A 68 16.48 1.10 44.62
C SER A 68 15.39 1.50 45.62
N SER A 69 14.12 1.37 45.24
CA SER A 69 13.07 1.10 46.21
C SER A 69 11.93 0.32 45.57
N SER A 70 11.83 -0.94 45.99
CA SER A 70 10.73 -1.88 45.82
C SER A 70 9.44 -1.34 46.42
N THR A 71 8.32 -1.45 45.69
CA THR A 71 7.00 -1.60 46.33
C THR A 71 6.14 -2.61 45.57
N THR A 72 5.70 -3.60 46.34
CA THR A 72 4.81 -4.71 46.05
C THR A 72 3.35 -4.22 45.96
N GLY A 73 2.59 -4.75 45.01
CA GLY A 73 1.14 -4.50 44.91
C GLY A 73 0.44 -5.40 43.90
N GLU A 74 0.22 -6.67 44.24
CA GLU A 74 -1.02 -7.41 43.92
C GLU A 74 -2.13 -6.96 44.90
N PRO A 75 -3.45 -7.12 44.66
CA PRO A 75 -4.16 -8.15 43.88
C PRO A 75 -5.17 -7.52 42.87
N ASP A 76 -5.92 -8.20 42.00
CA ASP A 76 -6.99 -9.17 42.26
C ASP A 76 -7.37 -9.88 40.96
N THR A 77 -7.56 -11.20 41.09
CA THR A 77 -8.11 -12.09 40.08
C THR A 77 -9.63 -12.10 40.20
N THR A 78 -10.36 -11.72 39.14
CA THR A 78 -11.79 -12.01 39.02
C THR A 78 -12.03 -12.97 37.86
N THR A 79 -12.02 -14.26 38.22
CA THR A 79 -12.62 -15.35 37.46
C THR A 79 -14.14 -15.19 37.51
N SER A 80 -14.78 -15.08 36.35
CA SER A 80 -16.21 -15.36 36.21
C SER A 80 -16.41 -16.28 35.03
N GLY A 81 -16.54 -17.56 35.35
CA GLY A 81 -17.00 -18.57 34.42
C GLY A 81 -18.49 -18.38 34.12
N THR A 82 -18.85 -18.64 32.87
CA THR A 82 -20.24 -18.99 32.52
C THR A 82 -20.20 -20.30 31.75
N THR A 83 -20.77 -21.32 32.38
CA THR A 83 -20.92 -22.68 31.87
C THR A 83 -22.32 -22.84 31.28
N GLY A 84 -22.39 -23.37 30.06
CA GLY A 84 -23.51 -24.19 29.59
C GLY A 84 -24.19 -23.71 28.30
N PRO A 85 -25.02 -24.55 27.65
CA PRO A 85 -25.01 -26.01 27.59
C PRO A 85 -24.79 -26.54 26.16
N ALA A 86 -24.42 -27.82 26.09
CA ALA A 86 -24.32 -28.60 24.86
C ALA A 86 -25.67 -28.73 24.14
N THR A 87 -25.66 -28.53 22.83
CA THR A 87 -26.69 -29.05 21.91
C THR A 87 -26.05 -30.03 20.94
N THR A 88 -26.28 -31.30 21.24
CA THR A 88 -26.36 -32.40 20.26
C THR A 88 -27.44 -32.10 19.23
N THR A 89 -27.23 -32.42 17.94
CA THR A 89 -28.21 -33.10 17.07
C THR A 89 -27.57 -33.54 15.75
N SER A 90 -27.69 -34.85 15.49
CA SER A 90 -27.86 -35.59 14.23
C SER A 90 -27.47 -34.90 12.91
N GLY A 91 -26.65 -35.49 12.05
CA GLY A 91 -26.81 -36.86 11.53
C GLY A 91 -27.59 -36.81 10.22
N SER A 92 -26.88 -36.84 9.09
CA SER A 92 -27.46 -37.23 7.80
C SER A 92 -26.39 -37.88 6.94
N THR A 93 -26.38 -39.20 6.96
CA THR A 93 -25.76 -40.08 5.97
C THR A 93 -26.73 -40.21 4.80
N GLY A 94 -26.31 -39.77 3.62
CA GLY A 94 -27.02 -39.92 2.35
C GLY A 94 -26.08 -40.44 1.26
N PRO A 95 -26.61 -41.13 0.24
CA PRO A 95 -25.92 -42.22 -0.44
C PRO A 95 -25.06 -41.78 -1.64
N VAL A 96 -24.06 -42.62 -1.86
CA VAL A 96 -23.39 -42.98 -3.12
C VAL A 96 -24.18 -42.66 -4.40
N ASP A 97 -23.51 -42.07 -5.37
CA ASP A 97 -23.77 -42.41 -6.77
C ASP A 97 -22.44 -42.67 -7.49
N SER A 98 -22.38 -43.85 -8.11
CA SER A 98 -21.26 -44.41 -8.84
C SER A 98 -21.64 -44.36 -10.31
N SER A 99 -21.10 -43.40 -11.08
CA SER A 99 -21.13 -43.50 -12.54
C SER A 99 -19.78 -43.96 -13.05
N THR A 100 -19.66 -45.27 -13.19
CA THR A 100 -18.68 -45.93 -14.04
C THR A 100 -19.18 -45.80 -15.48
N GLY A 101 -18.43 -45.11 -16.34
CA GLY A 101 -18.68 -44.98 -17.77
C GLY A 101 -17.36 -45.08 -18.54
N ASP A 102 -17.38 -45.89 -19.59
CA ASP A 102 -16.28 -46.58 -20.27
C ASP A 102 -15.05 -45.81 -20.79
N PRO A 103 -13.93 -46.53 -21.03
CA PRO A 103 -12.76 -46.07 -21.76
C PRO A 103 -12.86 -46.37 -23.27
N ASP A 104 -12.61 -45.37 -24.12
CA ASP A 104 -12.20 -45.46 -25.54
C ASP A 104 -12.33 -44.03 -26.12
N THR A 105 -11.52 -43.47 -27.01
CA THR A 105 -10.49 -43.95 -27.92
C THR A 105 -9.65 -42.73 -28.35
N THR A 106 -8.40 -43.02 -28.72
CA THR A 106 -7.42 -42.20 -29.45
C THR A 106 -7.97 -41.23 -30.51
N THR A 107 -7.46 -39.99 -30.56
CA THR A 107 -6.88 -39.44 -31.80
C THR A 107 -5.93 -38.27 -31.52
N THR A 108 -4.72 -38.43 -32.06
CA THR A 108 -3.64 -37.46 -32.13
C THR A 108 -3.98 -36.43 -33.20
N ASP A 109 -4.08 -35.15 -32.83
CA ASP A 109 -3.89 -34.04 -33.76
C ASP A 109 -3.03 -32.98 -33.07
N ALA A 110 -1.77 -32.92 -33.50
CA ALA A 110 -0.82 -31.87 -33.15
C ALA A 110 -1.21 -30.60 -33.91
N SER A 111 -2.11 -29.83 -33.32
CA SER A 111 -2.36 -28.45 -33.70
C SER A 111 -1.59 -27.56 -32.75
N SER A 112 -0.50 -26.94 -33.23
CA SER A 112 0.18 -25.85 -32.52
C SER A 112 -0.70 -24.61 -32.58
N SER A 113 -1.79 -24.62 -31.83
CA SER A 113 -2.48 -23.41 -31.43
C SER A 113 -1.56 -22.73 -30.42
N GLY A 114 -1.11 -21.51 -30.72
CA GLY A 114 -0.43 -20.69 -29.72
C GLY A 114 -1.37 -20.55 -28.53
N GLU A 115 -1.10 -21.29 -27.47
CA GLU A 115 -1.72 -21.10 -26.17
C GLU A 115 -1.38 -19.68 -25.74
N THR A 116 -2.29 -18.74 -26.02
CA THR A 116 -2.54 -17.65 -25.08
C THR A 116 -2.95 -18.35 -23.78
N GLY A 117 -1.96 -18.69 -22.97
CA GLY A 117 -2.11 -19.42 -21.73
C GLY A 117 -3.15 -18.69 -20.90
N ILE A 118 -4.33 -19.29 -20.80
CA ILE A 118 -5.34 -18.86 -19.85
C ILE A 118 -4.69 -19.11 -18.50
N SER A 119 -4.17 -18.03 -17.90
CA SER A 119 -3.57 -18.06 -16.58
C SER A 119 -4.60 -18.68 -15.65
N PRO A 120 -4.34 -19.86 -15.07
CA PRO A 120 -5.34 -20.55 -14.29
C PRO A 120 -5.66 -19.68 -13.07
N GLN A 121 -6.86 -19.11 -13.04
CA GLN A 121 -7.50 -18.46 -11.88
C GLN A 121 -7.12 -16.99 -11.63
N GLY A 122 -7.16 -16.12 -12.66
CA GLY A 122 -7.17 -14.67 -12.45
C GLY A 122 -5.82 -14.07 -12.01
N GLY A 123 -4.73 -14.78 -12.27
CA GLY A 123 -3.37 -14.29 -12.07
C GLY A 123 -2.81 -13.59 -13.32
N CYS A 124 -1.81 -12.74 -13.12
CA CYS A 124 -1.14 -11.97 -14.18
C CYS A 124 0.28 -12.47 -14.44
N VAL A 125 0.84 -12.16 -15.62
CA VAL A 125 2.27 -12.41 -15.93
C VAL A 125 3.02 -11.09 -16.09
N THR A 126 2.35 -10.08 -16.62
CA THR A 126 2.85 -8.73 -16.84
C THR A 126 1.83 -7.69 -16.40
N ASP A 127 2.25 -6.44 -16.20
CA ASP A 127 1.34 -5.35 -15.84
C ASP A 127 0.22 -5.13 -16.87
N LYS A 128 0.41 -5.56 -18.12
CA LYS A 128 -0.62 -5.46 -19.18
C LYS A 128 -1.80 -6.42 -18.97
N ASP A 129 -1.59 -7.46 -18.17
CA ASP A 129 -2.64 -8.42 -17.82
C ASP A 129 -3.52 -7.89 -16.68
N CYS A 130 -3.17 -6.72 -16.12
CA CYS A 130 -3.92 -6.07 -15.07
C CYS A 130 -4.66 -4.83 -15.57
N ALA A 131 -5.90 -4.68 -15.14
CA ALA A 131 -6.68 -3.47 -15.25
C ALA A 131 -6.89 -2.87 -13.86
N LEU A 132 -6.99 -1.55 -13.79
CA LEU A 132 -7.36 -0.85 -12.57
C LEU A 132 -8.89 -0.79 -12.48
N HIS A 133 -9.46 -1.47 -11.49
CA HIS A 133 -10.85 -1.28 -11.12
C HIS A 133 -10.96 0.04 -10.36
N ASN A 134 -11.46 1.07 -11.04
CA ASN A 134 -11.61 2.41 -10.49
C ASN A 134 -13.08 2.82 -10.54
N ASP A 135 -13.80 2.54 -9.47
CA ASP A 135 -15.18 2.96 -9.33
C ASP A 135 -15.41 3.79 -8.06
N CYS A 136 -16.67 4.12 -7.81
CA CYS A 136 -17.07 4.95 -6.67
C CYS A 136 -16.97 4.29 -5.29
N CYS A 137 -16.69 2.99 -5.25
CA CYS A 137 -16.79 2.18 -4.05
C CYS A 137 -15.46 1.52 -3.73
N ASP A 138 -14.74 1.09 -4.76
CA ASP A 138 -13.54 0.29 -4.62
C ASP A 138 -12.44 0.77 -5.59
N CYS A 139 -11.20 0.60 -5.16
CA CYS A 139 -9.99 0.83 -5.95
C CYS A 139 -9.05 -0.37 -5.77
N PHE A 140 -8.94 -1.22 -6.78
CA PHE A 140 -8.07 -2.41 -6.74
C PHE A 140 -7.60 -2.82 -8.14
N GLY A 141 -6.55 -3.63 -8.21
CA GLY A 141 -6.12 -4.25 -9.46
C GLY A 141 -6.92 -5.53 -9.74
N GLU A 142 -7.35 -5.72 -10.97
CA GLU A 142 -8.06 -6.92 -11.45
C GLU A 142 -7.47 -7.42 -12.77
N ALA A 143 -7.84 -8.62 -13.20
CA ALA A 143 -7.41 -9.14 -14.50
C ALA A 143 -8.06 -8.34 -15.64
N ALA A 144 -7.30 -8.01 -16.68
CA ALA A 144 -7.76 -7.16 -17.77
C ALA A 144 -8.90 -7.77 -18.61
N ASP A 145 -9.07 -9.09 -18.59
CA ASP A 145 -10.09 -9.84 -19.31
C ASP A 145 -11.35 -10.18 -18.49
N ASP A 146 -11.35 -9.88 -17.19
CA ASP A 146 -12.49 -10.11 -16.29
C ASP A 146 -12.84 -8.83 -15.51
N PRO A 147 -13.49 -7.84 -16.16
CA PRO A 147 -13.86 -6.61 -15.50
C PRO A 147 -14.89 -6.91 -14.40
N GLY A 148 -14.56 -6.50 -13.18
CA GLY A 148 -15.36 -6.73 -11.99
C GLY A 148 -16.73 -6.06 -12.04
N ALA A 149 -17.56 -6.40 -11.06
CA ALA A 149 -18.87 -5.79 -10.93
C ALA A 149 -18.74 -4.29 -10.58
N ILE A 150 -19.15 -3.41 -11.50
CA ILE A 150 -19.13 -1.96 -11.28
C ILE A 150 -20.13 -1.59 -10.17
N CYS A 151 -19.65 -0.81 -9.20
CA CYS A 151 -20.51 -0.28 -8.17
C CYS A 151 -21.60 0.63 -8.76
N LYS A 152 -22.86 0.37 -8.39
CA LYS A 152 -24.02 1.14 -8.89
C LYS A 152 -24.21 2.51 -8.23
N LYS A 153 -23.42 2.84 -7.21
CA LYS A 153 -23.47 4.15 -6.57
C LYS A 153 -22.70 5.14 -7.43
N GLY A 154 -23.34 6.25 -7.78
CA GLY A 154 -22.63 7.38 -8.37
C GLY A 154 -21.85 8.15 -7.31
N CYS A 155 -20.74 8.74 -7.72
CA CYS A 155 -19.86 9.61 -6.94
C CYS A 155 -19.36 10.73 -7.86
N ASP A 156 -18.94 11.85 -7.26
CA ASP A 156 -18.37 12.98 -8.01
C ASP A 156 -16.90 12.75 -8.38
N THR A 157 -16.23 11.79 -7.74
CA THR A 157 -14.82 11.44 -7.96
C THR A 157 -14.63 9.96 -7.69
N LEU A 158 -13.94 9.27 -8.60
CA LEU A 158 -13.68 7.84 -8.46
C LEU A 158 -12.66 7.58 -7.34
N THR A 159 -12.68 6.37 -6.78
CA THR A 159 -11.90 6.05 -5.58
C THR A 159 -10.40 6.09 -5.86
N CYS A 160 -9.92 5.54 -7.00
CA CYS A 160 -8.48 5.57 -7.30
C CYS A 160 -7.98 6.99 -7.59
N ASP A 161 -8.79 7.81 -8.27
CA ASP A 161 -8.44 9.21 -8.57
C ASP A 161 -8.26 10.00 -7.26
N LEU A 162 -9.12 9.76 -6.26
CA LEU A 162 -9.02 10.39 -4.95
C LEU A 162 -7.76 9.95 -4.19
N LEU A 163 -7.34 8.69 -4.37
CA LEU A 163 -6.15 8.14 -3.74
C LEU A 163 -4.87 8.46 -4.52
N GLY A 164 -4.96 8.96 -5.75
CA GLY A 164 -3.80 9.18 -6.62
C GLY A 164 -3.19 7.89 -7.15
N ILE A 165 -4.00 6.86 -7.37
CA ILE A 165 -3.61 5.58 -7.95
C ILE A 165 -4.04 5.58 -9.41
N ASP A 166 -3.08 5.53 -10.33
CA ASP A 166 -3.35 5.66 -11.77
C ASP A 166 -3.29 4.31 -12.49
N THR A 167 -2.59 3.32 -11.90
CA THR A 167 -2.30 2.05 -12.57
C THR A 167 -2.43 0.83 -11.64
N ALA A 168 -2.75 -0.31 -12.26
CA ALA A 168 -2.60 -1.64 -11.68
C ALA A 168 -1.35 -2.31 -12.25
N VAL A 169 -0.69 -3.12 -11.42
CA VAL A 169 0.57 -3.80 -11.74
C VAL A 169 0.48 -5.27 -11.38
N CYS A 170 1.26 -6.09 -12.07
CA CYS A 170 1.36 -7.50 -11.78
C CYS A 170 2.45 -7.76 -10.75
N ARG A 171 2.05 -8.15 -9.53
CA ARG A 171 2.99 -8.48 -8.45
C ARG A 171 2.76 -9.89 -7.97
N PHE A 172 3.80 -10.72 -8.08
CA PHE A 172 3.77 -12.13 -7.67
C PHE A 172 2.62 -12.93 -8.30
N GLY A 173 2.28 -12.60 -9.55
CA GLY A 173 1.17 -13.23 -10.26
C GLY A 173 -0.21 -12.76 -9.83
N VAL A 174 -0.32 -11.70 -9.02
CA VAL A 174 -1.58 -11.10 -8.56
C VAL A 174 -1.67 -9.65 -9.06
N CYS A 175 -2.81 -9.28 -9.63
CA CYS A 175 -3.07 -7.88 -9.97
C CYS A 175 -3.33 -7.07 -8.69
N VAL A 176 -2.54 -6.03 -8.49
CA VAL A 176 -2.67 -5.10 -7.37
C VAL A 176 -2.53 -3.67 -7.89
N THR A 177 -2.92 -2.68 -7.10
CA THR A 177 -2.65 -1.29 -7.45
C THR A 177 -1.15 -1.02 -7.41
N GLU A 178 -0.69 0.01 -8.10
CA GLU A 178 0.63 0.56 -7.83
C GLU A 178 0.78 0.98 -6.36
N LYS A 179 2.04 1.10 -5.93
CA LYS A 179 2.39 1.56 -4.59
C LYS A 179 2.44 3.07 -4.59
N ILE A 180 1.75 3.70 -3.64
CA ILE A 180 1.82 5.13 -3.37
C ILE A 180 2.54 5.39 -2.05
N ASP A 181 2.97 6.63 -1.87
CA ASP A 181 3.71 7.08 -0.68
C ASP A 181 2.79 7.14 0.54
N CYS A 182 3.16 6.38 1.57
CA CYS A 182 2.53 6.41 2.88
C CYS A 182 3.58 6.56 4.01
N ASP A 183 4.77 7.06 3.68
CA ASP A 183 5.87 7.18 4.63
C ASP A 183 5.70 8.38 5.55
N ALA A 184 5.29 8.09 6.78
CA ALA A 184 5.18 9.08 7.85
C ALA A 184 6.46 9.89 8.10
N SER A 185 7.64 9.35 7.75
CA SER A 185 8.92 10.04 7.93
C SER A 185 9.22 11.10 6.87
N GLU A 186 8.48 11.11 5.76
CA GLU A 186 8.60 12.13 4.70
C GLU A 186 7.60 13.30 4.90
N VAL A 187 6.76 13.23 5.92
CA VAL A 187 5.78 14.28 6.22
C VAL A 187 6.46 15.48 6.89
N LEU A 188 6.33 16.64 6.27
CA LEU A 188 6.92 17.92 6.69
C LEU A 188 5.88 18.89 7.29
N CYS A 189 4.60 18.57 7.16
CA CYS A 189 3.51 19.47 7.51
C CYS A 189 3.01 19.19 8.94
N ASP A 190 2.63 20.24 9.68
CA ASP A 190 2.18 20.13 11.09
C ASP A 190 0.77 19.51 11.27
N ALA A 191 0.16 19.01 10.19
CA ALA A 191 -1.13 18.36 10.25
C ALA A 191 -1.01 16.98 10.92
N LEU A 192 -2.03 16.59 11.68
CA LEU A 192 -2.11 15.24 12.24
C LEU A 192 -2.54 14.24 11.17
N PRO A 193 -2.04 13.00 11.20
CA PRO A 193 -2.54 11.95 10.31
C PRO A 193 -4.03 11.67 10.58
N PRO A 194 -4.82 11.31 9.55
CA PRO A 194 -6.19 10.84 9.74
C PRO A 194 -6.21 9.50 10.52
N ASP A 195 -7.28 9.28 11.28
CA ASP A 195 -7.54 7.99 11.93
C ASP A 195 -8.01 6.97 10.89
N CYS A 196 -7.16 5.99 10.57
CA CYS A 196 -7.46 4.98 9.55
C CYS A 196 -8.00 3.67 10.14
N PRO A 197 -8.99 3.05 9.49
CA PRO A 197 -9.48 1.74 9.90
C PRO A 197 -8.43 0.65 9.69
N LYS A 198 -8.62 -0.51 10.31
CA LYS A 198 -7.71 -1.65 10.18
C LYS A 198 -7.55 -2.04 8.70
N GLY A 199 -6.31 -2.27 8.27
CA GLY A 199 -5.97 -2.59 6.88
C GLY A 199 -5.75 -1.35 6.01
N GLN A 200 -5.82 -0.16 6.57
CA GLN A 200 -5.52 1.11 5.90
C GLN A 200 -4.51 1.92 6.71
N VAL A 201 -3.78 2.81 6.03
CA VAL A 201 -2.82 3.74 6.62
C VAL A 201 -3.01 5.13 6.02
N ALA A 202 -2.52 6.15 6.72
CA ALA A 202 -2.59 7.52 6.21
C ALA A 202 -1.70 7.70 4.98
N GLY A 203 -2.27 8.20 3.88
CA GLY A 203 -1.50 8.50 2.67
C GLY A 203 -0.72 9.80 2.79
N VAL A 204 0.37 9.91 2.03
CA VAL A 204 1.20 11.12 1.93
C VAL A 204 1.07 11.70 0.52
N SER A 205 0.91 13.03 0.43
CA SER A 205 0.86 13.76 -0.83
C SER A 205 1.58 15.09 -0.68
N ASN A 206 2.54 15.35 -1.56
CA ASN A 206 3.35 16.58 -1.55
C ASN A 206 4.05 16.85 -0.20
N GLY A 207 4.50 15.79 0.49
CA GLY A 207 5.15 15.89 1.80
C GLY A 207 4.21 16.26 2.95
N CYS A 208 2.90 16.23 2.75
CA CYS A 208 1.90 16.36 3.80
C CYS A 208 1.03 15.09 3.87
N TRP A 209 0.28 14.90 4.95
CA TRP A 209 -0.81 13.94 4.95
C TRP A 209 -1.85 14.30 3.88
N SER A 210 -2.26 13.31 3.07
CA SER A 210 -3.28 13.49 2.04
C SER A 210 -4.66 13.78 2.63
N GLY A 211 -4.87 13.45 3.91
CA GLY A 211 -6.18 13.46 4.56
C GLY A 211 -7.04 12.22 4.25
N HIS A 212 -6.50 11.29 3.46
CA HIS A 212 -7.18 10.06 3.07
C HIS A 212 -6.47 8.82 3.65
N CYS A 213 -7.26 7.78 3.90
CA CYS A 213 -6.77 6.47 4.29
C CYS A 213 -6.63 5.60 3.05
N VAL A 214 -5.42 5.09 2.84
CA VAL A 214 -5.02 4.26 1.71
C VAL A 214 -4.99 2.80 2.17
N PRO A 215 -5.46 1.83 1.37
CA PRO A 215 -5.25 0.42 1.66
C PRO A 215 -3.76 0.13 1.92
N ALA A 216 -3.44 -0.57 3.01
CA ALA A 216 -2.05 -0.84 3.38
C ALA A 216 -1.29 -1.65 2.29
N LEU A 217 -2.01 -2.45 1.49
CA LEU A 217 -1.46 -3.15 0.33
C LEU A 217 -1.04 -2.20 -0.80
N SER A 218 -1.63 -1.01 -0.89
CA SER A 218 -1.30 0.03 -1.88
C SER A 218 -0.21 0.98 -1.40
N CYS A 219 0.30 0.83 -0.16
CA CYS A 219 1.34 1.70 0.39
C CYS A 219 2.74 1.11 0.19
N ASP A 220 3.69 1.95 -0.18
CA ASP A 220 5.09 1.60 -0.36
C ASP A 220 5.76 1.15 0.95
N VAL A 221 5.36 1.76 2.08
CA VAL A 221 5.71 1.41 3.45
C VAL A 221 4.48 1.41 4.35
N VAL A 222 4.51 0.56 5.38
CA VAL A 222 3.54 0.56 6.47
C VAL A 222 4.26 0.76 7.81
N PRO A 223 3.60 1.30 8.85
CA PRO A 223 4.24 1.53 10.14
C PRO A 223 4.65 0.23 10.83
N GLU A 224 3.87 -0.83 10.64
CA GLU A 224 4.12 -2.15 11.22
C GLU A 224 3.39 -3.24 10.44
N CYS A 225 3.85 -4.48 10.54
CA CYS A 225 3.22 -5.63 9.86
C CYS A 225 1.75 -5.87 10.26
N ALA A 226 1.33 -5.42 11.45
CA ALA A 226 -0.06 -5.55 11.89
C ALA A 226 -1.04 -4.70 11.06
N ALA A 227 -0.53 -3.72 10.29
CA ALA A 227 -1.32 -2.93 9.36
C ALA A 227 -1.68 -3.70 8.08
N CYS A 228 -0.94 -4.76 7.75
CA CYS A 228 -1.22 -5.55 6.56
C CYS A 228 -2.55 -6.31 6.67
N PRO A 229 -3.42 -6.26 5.65
CA PRO A 229 -4.68 -6.97 5.67
C PRO A 229 -4.48 -8.48 5.62
N ALA A 230 -5.50 -9.24 6.02
CA ALA A 230 -5.47 -10.70 5.87
C ALA A 230 -5.31 -11.09 4.40
N GLY A 231 -4.62 -12.21 4.14
CA GLY A 231 -4.33 -12.66 2.77
C GLY A 231 -3.18 -11.89 2.09
N THR A 232 -2.39 -11.14 2.85
CA THR A 232 -1.15 -10.50 2.39
C THR A 232 0.02 -10.90 3.28
N MET A 233 1.23 -10.82 2.74
CA MET A 233 2.46 -11.04 3.49
C MET A 233 3.09 -9.69 3.87
N CYS A 234 3.67 -9.61 5.07
CA CYS A 234 4.48 -8.46 5.45
C CYS A 234 5.94 -8.72 5.11
N VAL A 235 6.56 -7.78 4.42
CA VAL A 235 7.95 -7.89 3.95
C VAL A 235 8.79 -6.81 4.60
N ASP A 236 9.73 -7.22 5.45
CA ASP A 236 10.71 -6.34 6.06
C ASP A 236 11.95 -6.17 5.18
N LYS A 237 12.17 -4.97 4.67
CA LYS A 237 13.37 -4.63 3.87
C LYS A 237 14.57 -4.37 4.80
N GLN A 238 15.21 -5.44 5.27
CA GLN A 238 16.35 -5.39 6.21
C GLN A 238 17.56 -4.58 5.69
N ALA A 239 17.69 -4.39 4.38
CA ALA A 239 18.77 -3.59 3.79
C ALA A 239 18.61 -2.08 4.01
N GLN A 240 17.44 -1.61 4.46
CA GLN A 240 17.17 -0.20 4.75
C GLN A 240 17.03 -0.05 6.27
N LEU A 241 17.80 0.87 6.86
CA LEU A 241 17.69 1.21 8.28
C LEU A 241 17.15 2.64 8.42
N PRO A 242 16.04 2.85 9.16
CA PRO A 242 15.23 1.83 9.85
C PRO A 242 14.51 0.90 8.88
N ALA A 243 14.22 -0.34 9.31
CA ALA A 243 13.45 -1.29 8.52
C ALA A 243 12.06 -0.71 8.25
N ARG A 244 11.65 -0.76 6.98
CA ARG A 244 10.39 -0.22 6.47
C ARG A 244 9.55 -1.39 5.94
N PRO A 245 8.65 -1.96 6.76
CA PRO A 245 7.82 -3.06 6.30
C PRO A 245 6.91 -2.60 5.17
N THR A 246 6.58 -3.50 4.26
CA THR A 246 5.57 -3.27 3.22
C THR A 246 4.68 -4.50 3.09
N CYS A 247 3.41 -4.29 2.75
CA CYS A 247 2.49 -5.40 2.51
C CYS A 247 2.59 -5.83 1.05
N GLU A 248 2.72 -7.12 0.79
CA GLU A 248 2.77 -7.67 -0.56
C GLU A 248 1.69 -8.75 -0.72
N PRO A 249 1.14 -8.94 -1.93
CA PRO A 249 0.17 -10.00 -2.16
C PRO A 249 0.86 -11.37 -2.04
N ILE A 250 0.15 -12.36 -1.52
CA ILE A 250 0.65 -13.74 -1.50
C ILE A 250 0.81 -14.20 -2.95
N PRO A 251 1.96 -14.77 -3.34
CA PRO A 251 2.13 -15.25 -4.70
C PRO A 251 1.03 -16.23 -5.10
N ALA A 252 0.52 -16.11 -6.33
CA ALA A 252 -0.60 -16.92 -6.80
C ALA A 252 -0.31 -18.43 -6.71
N GLU A 253 0.95 -18.81 -6.92
CA GLU A 253 1.46 -20.19 -6.81
C GLU A 253 1.39 -20.77 -5.40
N CYS A 254 1.27 -19.93 -4.37
CA CYS A 254 1.21 -20.34 -2.97
C CYS A 254 -0.20 -20.68 -2.48
N ALA A 255 -1.24 -20.52 -3.30
CA ALA A 255 -2.62 -20.86 -2.95
C ALA A 255 -3.08 -20.29 -1.58
N GLY A 256 -2.53 -19.12 -1.18
CA GLY A 256 -2.83 -18.46 0.09
C GLY A 256 -1.97 -18.87 1.30
N GLU A 257 -1.02 -19.79 1.13
CA GLU A 257 -0.07 -20.15 2.20
C GLU A 257 1.03 -19.08 2.32
N ILE A 258 1.19 -18.52 3.52
CA ILE A 258 2.21 -17.52 3.85
C ILE A 258 3.37 -18.22 4.55
N ASP A 259 4.21 -18.91 3.78
CA ASP A 259 5.49 -19.37 4.29
C ASP A 259 6.64 -18.93 3.38
N CYS A 260 7.83 -18.85 3.97
CA CYS A 260 9.04 -18.50 3.23
C CYS A 260 9.46 -19.62 2.25
N GLU A 261 8.89 -20.82 2.37
CA GLU A 261 9.16 -21.92 1.46
C GLU A 261 8.49 -21.67 0.10
N CYS A 262 7.28 -21.12 0.12
CA CYS A 262 6.52 -20.76 -1.06
C CYS A 262 6.78 -19.34 -1.54
N ALA A 263 6.73 -18.33 -0.66
CA ALA A 263 7.08 -16.96 -1.04
C ALA A 263 8.58 -16.83 -1.44
N GLY A 264 9.40 -17.79 -0.98
CA GLY A 264 10.68 -18.15 -1.55
C GLY A 264 11.70 -17.02 -1.69
N GLN A 265 12.69 -17.25 -2.57
CA GLN A 265 13.74 -16.30 -2.92
C GLN A 265 13.24 -15.01 -3.60
N LEU A 266 11.96 -14.94 -3.97
CA LEU A 266 11.37 -13.74 -4.57
C LEU A 266 11.27 -12.60 -3.54
N VAL A 267 11.05 -12.96 -2.28
CA VAL A 267 10.73 -12.00 -1.20
C VAL A 267 11.61 -12.25 0.03
N CYS A 268 11.79 -13.52 0.39
CA CYS A 268 12.64 -13.96 1.48
C CYS A 268 14.03 -14.31 0.94
N VAL A 269 14.76 -13.31 0.43
CA VAL A 269 16.21 -13.49 0.23
C VAL A 269 16.89 -13.51 1.60
N ASP A 270 17.70 -14.54 1.87
CA ASP A 270 18.49 -14.63 3.10
C ASP A 270 19.22 -13.30 3.37
N ALA A 271 19.34 -12.93 4.64
CA ALA A 271 20.12 -11.76 5.04
C ALA A 271 21.50 -11.82 4.37
N PHE A 272 21.91 -10.75 3.69
CA PHE A 272 23.22 -10.61 3.05
C PHE A 272 24.31 -11.20 3.96
N ASN A 273 24.84 -12.37 3.59
CA ASN A 273 26.02 -12.97 4.23
C ASN A 273 27.29 -12.26 3.76
#